data_AF-A0A2K0UHK8-F1
#
_entry.id   AF-A0A2K0UHK8-F1
#
_cell.length_a   1.000
_cell.length_b   1.000
_cell.length_c   1.000
_cell.angle_alpha   90.00
_cell.angle_beta   90.00
_cell.angle_gamma   90.00
#
_symmetry.space_group_name_H-M   'P 1'
#
loop_
_entity.id
_entity.type
_entity.pdbx_description
1 polymer ?
#
loop_
_entity_poly.entity_id
_entity_poly.type
_entity_poly.pdbx_seq_one_letter_code
_entity_poly.pdbx_strand_id
1 'polypeptide(L)'
;MKLPLPLLSGIALFSATAAAVEKSGGFGSRPAPWIKYDVPQDFSNPKGLARPAFRYWVPDADVEDAVLYADLQQIKQAGWGGVEVICLENYGIELAVVDPAVYGYGGDKWRQKFNTMLRASKDLDLLVDFALGPTQGASIPILDPDSPGMNTELAYGTVNLSSGQVFSGDIPAPGRTNAGYANKPDFDAPFTNYTNKFVAAVVARKSKGLCDIYLLGF
;
A
#
# COMPACT_ATOMS: atom_id res chain seq x y z
N MET A 1 22.22 -32.42 -35.20
CA MET A 1 21.10 -31.76 -35.90
C MET A 1 19.82 -31.99 -35.10
N LYS A 2 19.46 -31.05 -34.22
CA LYS A 2 18.17 -30.99 -33.51
C LYS A 2 17.72 -29.53 -33.61
N LEU A 3 16.64 -29.27 -34.35
CA LEU A 3 16.05 -27.93 -34.42
C LEU A 3 15.30 -27.63 -33.10
N PRO A 4 15.35 -26.40 -32.57
CA PRO A 4 14.43 -25.99 -31.53
C PRO A 4 13.09 -25.55 -32.15
N LEU A 5 11.99 -25.97 -31.52
CA LEU A 5 10.62 -25.57 -31.83
C LEU A 5 10.42 -24.05 -31.59
N PRO A 6 9.62 -23.33 -32.41
CA PRO A 6 9.27 -21.96 -32.11
C PRO A 6 8.26 -21.93 -30.95
N LEU A 7 8.55 -21.13 -29.92
CA LEU A 7 7.58 -20.78 -28.88
C LEU A 7 6.49 -19.90 -29.52
N LEU A 8 5.26 -20.44 -29.63
CA LEU A 8 4.09 -19.62 -29.93
C LEU A 8 3.75 -18.79 -28.68
N SER A 9 4.04 -17.49 -28.71
CA SER A 9 3.51 -16.54 -27.73
C SER A 9 2.03 -16.29 -28.02
N GLY A 10 1.14 -16.96 -27.28
CA GLY A 10 -0.30 -16.72 -27.32
C GLY A 10 -0.66 -15.43 -26.58
N ILE A 11 -1.42 -14.56 -27.25
CA ILE A 11 -2.08 -13.41 -26.61
C ILE A 11 -3.23 -13.97 -25.76
N ALA A 12 -3.09 -13.90 -24.43
CA ALA A 12 -4.18 -14.17 -23.52
C ALA A 12 -5.01 -12.90 -23.31
N LEU A 13 -6.20 -12.86 -23.91
CA LEU A 13 -7.24 -11.88 -23.57
C LEU A 13 -7.83 -12.26 -22.21
N PHE A 14 -7.43 -11.56 -21.15
CA PHE A 14 -8.14 -11.65 -19.87
C PHE A 14 -9.41 -10.80 -19.94
N SER A 15 -10.54 -11.44 -20.23
CA SER A 15 -11.84 -10.83 -19.94
C SER A 15 -12.03 -10.86 -18.42
N ALA A 16 -11.91 -9.71 -17.76
CA ALA A 16 -12.37 -9.56 -16.39
C ALA A 16 -13.91 -9.54 -16.42
N THR A 17 -14.54 -10.71 -16.35
CA THR A 17 -15.91 -10.76 -15.88
C THR A 17 -15.87 -10.33 -14.41
N ALA A 18 -16.47 -9.19 -14.10
CA ALA A 18 -16.84 -8.88 -12.73
C ALA A 18 -17.81 -9.97 -12.29
N ALA A 19 -17.28 -11.06 -11.71
CA ALA A 19 -18.10 -12.03 -11.03
C ALA A 19 -18.79 -11.24 -9.93
N ALA A 20 -20.10 -11.04 -10.07
CA ALA A 20 -20.92 -10.66 -8.93
C ALA A 20 -20.55 -11.67 -7.84
N VAL A 21 -19.99 -11.18 -6.73
CA VAL A 21 -19.74 -12.02 -5.57
C VAL A 21 -21.07 -12.69 -5.28
N GLU A 22 -21.15 -14.00 -5.54
CA GLU A 22 -22.32 -14.77 -5.14
C GLU A 22 -22.45 -14.52 -3.65
N LYS A 23 -23.52 -13.82 -3.28
CA LYS A 23 -23.87 -13.61 -1.88
C LYS A 23 -23.84 -14.99 -1.25
N SER A 24 -23.01 -15.15 -0.21
CA SER A 24 -22.89 -16.41 0.51
C SER A 24 -24.28 -16.99 0.78
N GLY A 25 -24.47 -18.29 0.54
CA GLY A 25 -25.75 -18.95 0.77
C GLY A 25 -26.32 -18.55 2.14
N GLY A 26 -27.50 -17.95 2.16
CA GLY A 26 -28.14 -17.44 3.37
C GLY A 26 -28.17 -15.91 3.53
N PHE A 27 -27.53 -15.13 2.65
CA PHE A 27 -27.64 -13.66 2.70
C PHE A 27 -29.11 -13.22 2.49
N GLY A 28 -29.69 -12.55 3.49
CA GLY A 28 -31.10 -12.16 3.50
C GLY A 28 -32.08 -13.29 3.83
N SER A 29 -31.59 -14.51 4.08
CA SER A 29 -32.43 -15.60 4.60
C SER A 29 -32.61 -15.43 6.10
N ARG A 30 -33.83 -15.72 6.59
CA ARG A 30 -34.08 -15.76 8.03
C ARG A 30 -33.14 -16.79 8.65
N PRO A 31 -32.43 -16.47 9.75
CA PRO A 31 -31.62 -17.44 10.47
C PRO A 31 -32.44 -18.66 10.83
N ALA A 32 -31.78 -19.80 10.99
CA ALA A 32 -32.45 -21.05 11.28
C ALA A 32 -33.41 -20.92 12.48
N PRO A 33 -34.59 -21.58 12.48
CA PRO A 33 -35.64 -21.36 13.49
C PRO A 33 -35.21 -21.60 14.94
N TRP A 34 -34.11 -22.34 15.15
CA TRP A 34 -33.53 -22.61 16.46
C TRP A 34 -32.62 -21.49 16.98
N ILE A 35 -32.26 -20.52 16.14
CA ILE A 35 -31.57 -19.30 16.55
C ILE A 35 -32.63 -18.31 17.05
N LYS A 36 -32.75 -18.18 18.36
CA LYS A 36 -33.61 -17.17 18.99
C LYS A 36 -32.82 -15.88 19.14
N TYR A 37 -33.30 -14.80 18.52
CA TYR A 37 -32.84 -13.44 18.79
C TYR A 37 -33.80 -12.78 19.75
N ASP A 38 -33.27 -12.19 20.81
CA ASP A 38 -34.03 -11.28 21.66
C ASP A 38 -33.91 -9.88 21.06
N VAL A 39 -34.68 -9.63 20.00
CA VAL A 39 -34.60 -8.38 19.23
C VAL A 39 -34.76 -7.13 20.12
N PRO A 40 -35.73 -7.08 21.06
CA PRO A 40 -35.80 -5.95 22.01
C PRO A 40 -34.53 -5.77 22.85
N GLN A 41 -33.94 -6.85 23.35
CA GLN A 41 -32.72 -6.79 24.15
C GLN A 41 -31.51 -6.36 23.30
N ASP A 42 -31.35 -6.94 22.11
CA ASP A 42 -30.23 -6.63 21.20
C ASP A 42 -30.34 -5.21 20.63
N PHE A 43 -31.55 -4.72 20.40
CA PHE A 43 -31.79 -3.35 19.95
C PHE A 43 -31.55 -2.32 21.07
N SER A 44 -31.94 -2.63 22.30
CA SER A 44 -31.71 -1.73 23.46
C SER A 44 -30.27 -1.73 23.95
N ASN A 45 -29.51 -2.80 23.71
CA ASN A 45 -28.09 -2.89 24.05
C ASN A 45 -27.30 -3.64 22.96
N PRO A 46 -27.01 -2.98 21.82
CA PRO A 46 -26.28 -3.59 20.71
C PRO A 46 -24.89 -4.02 21.14
N LYS A 47 -24.44 -5.18 20.63
CA LYS A 47 -23.13 -5.79 20.90
C LYS A 47 -22.45 -6.22 19.60
N GLY A 48 -21.14 -6.48 19.66
CA GLY A 48 -20.37 -6.98 18.52
C GLY A 48 -20.45 -6.04 17.31
N LEU A 49 -20.72 -6.62 16.13
CA LEU A 49 -20.74 -5.92 14.83
C LEU A 49 -21.79 -4.80 14.72
N ALA A 50 -22.78 -4.75 15.61
CA ALA A 50 -23.76 -3.67 15.63
C ALA A 50 -23.19 -2.36 16.23
N ARG A 51 -22.08 -2.43 16.97
CA ARG A 51 -21.40 -1.25 17.47
C ARG A 51 -20.45 -0.70 16.40
N PRO A 52 -20.47 0.62 16.14
CA PRO A 52 -19.61 1.20 15.13
C PRO A 52 -18.14 1.15 15.53
N ALA A 53 -17.26 1.34 14.55
CA ALA A 53 -15.84 1.57 14.72
C ALA A 53 -15.41 2.80 13.92
N PHE A 54 -14.29 3.41 14.28
CA PHE A 54 -13.71 4.52 13.53
C PHE A 54 -12.18 4.41 13.45
N ARG A 55 -11.58 5.18 12.55
CA ARG A 55 -10.13 5.25 12.40
C ARG A 55 -9.53 6.30 13.32
N TYR A 56 -8.59 5.91 14.16
CA TYR A 56 -7.91 6.77 15.13
C TYR A 56 -6.46 7.00 14.72
N TRP A 57 -6.13 8.26 14.48
CA TRP A 57 -4.86 8.71 13.93
C TRP A 57 -3.95 9.13 15.08
N VAL A 58 -2.93 8.32 15.33
CA VAL A 58 -1.97 8.54 16.42
C VAL A 58 -0.74 9.24 15.84
N PRO A 59 -0.34 10.43 16.32
CA PRO A 59 0.78 11.19 15.78
C PRO A 59 2.10 10.54 16.17
N ASP A 60 2.66 9.72 15.27
CA ASP A 60 3.88 8.94 15.52
C ASP A 60 3.83 8.19 16.88
N ALA A 61 4.98 7.83 17.44
CA ALA A 61 5.07 7.37 18.82
C ALA A 61 5.11 8.52 19.85
N ASP A 62 4.76 9.75 19.46
CA ASP A 62 4.86 10.96 20.28
C ASP A 62 3.57 11.23 21.07
N VAL A 63 3.05 10.18 21.68
CA VAL A 63 1.89 10.23 22.59
C VAL A 63 2.23 9.47 23.86
N GLU A 64 1.85 9.98 25.03
CA GLU A 64 2.04 9.24 26.27
C GLU A 64 1.16 7.99 26.33
N ASP A 65 1.68 6.90 26.90
CA ASP A 65 0.93 5.65 27.03
C ASP A 65 -0.37 5.83 27.83
N ALA A 66 -0.35 6.71 28.84
CA ALA A 66 -1.51 6.99 29.67
C ALA A 66 -2.61 7.71 28.89
N VAL A 67 -2.24 8.65 27.99
CA VAL A 67 -3.19 9.34 27.11
C VAL A 67 -3.78 8.35 26.12
N LEU A 68 -2.93 7.54 25.47
CA LEU A 68 -3.36 6.54 24.52
C LEU A 68 -4.34 5.51 25.13
N TYR A 69 -4.06 5.06 26.35
CA TYR A 69 -4.98 4.18 27.09
C TYR A 69 -6.30 4.90 27.45
N ALA A 70 -6.22 6.14 27.94
CA ALA A 70 -7.39 6.93 28.31
C ALA A 70 -8.30 7.22 27.11
N ASP A 71 -7.74 7.43 25.92
CA ASP A 71 -8.50 7.61 24.68
C ASP A 71 -9.29 6.35 24.33
N LEU A 72 -8.63 5.17 24.36
CA LEU A 72 -9.30 3.88 24.12
C LEU A 72 -10.37 3.59 25.17
N GLN A 73 -10.15 3.99 26.42
CA GLN A 73 -11.14 3.88 27.48
C GLN A 73 -12.37 4.75 27.20
N GLN A 74 -12.17 6.00 26.80
CA GLN A 74 -13.26 6.92 26.43
C GLN A 74 -14.04 6.40 25.21
N ILE A 75 -13.36 5.82 24.22
CA ILE A 75 -13.97 5.18 23.05
C ILE A 75 -14.91 4.05 23.50
N LYS A 76 -14.44 3.14 24.36
CA LYS A 76 -15.28 2.07 24.88
C LYS A 76 -16.48 2.61 25.68
N GLN A 77 -16.26 3.61 26.53
CA GLN A 77 -17.31 4.22 27.36
C GLN A 77 -18.39 4.91 26.52
N ALA A 78 -18.02 5.50 25.38
CA ALA A 78 -18.95 6.10 24.43
C ALA A 78 -19.75 5.07 23.62
N GLY A 79 -19.50 3.76 23.79
CA GLY A 79 -20.28 2.68 23.19
C GLY A 79 -19.75 2.16 21.86
N TRP A 80 -18.55 2.56 21.45
CA TRP A 80 -17.90 2.04 20.24
C TRP A 80 -17.50 0.58 20.42
N GLY A 81 -17.56 -0.17 19.32
CA GLY A 81 -17.21 -1.59 19.27
C GLY A 81 -15.73 -1.82 19.01
N GLY A 82 -15.09 -0.87 18.35
CA GLY A 82 -13.67 -0.93 18.05
C GLY A 82 -13.11 0.35 17.45
N VAL A 83 -11.83 0.28 17.16
CA VAL A 83 -11.05 1.34 16.53
C VAL A 83 -10.03 0.71 15.60
N GLU A 84 -9.79 1.34 14.46
CA GLU A 84 -8.64 1.04 13.60
C GLU A 84 -7.57 2.09 13.83
N VAL A 85 -6.42 1.68 14.35
CA VAL A 85 -5.31 2.58 14.64
C VAL A 85 -4.42 2.73 13.42
N ILE A 86 -4.08 3.98 13.13
CA ILE A 86 -3.12 4.36 12.10
C ILE A 86 -2.06 5.27 12.71
N CYS A 87 -0.80 5.03 12.37
CA CYS A 87 0.29 5.97 12.68
C CYS A 87 0.22 7.11 11.67
N LEU A 88 -0.03 8.33 12.13
CA LEU A 88 0.04 9.52 11.30
C LEU A 88 1.48 10.02 11.32
N GLU A 89 2.15 9.85 10.18
CA GLU A 89 3.47 10.44 9.92
C GLU A 89 3.26 11.75 9.15
N ASN A 90 3.76 12.88 9.65
CA ASN A 90 3.63 14.19 8.98
C ASN A 90 4.94 14.70 8.36
N TYR A 91 6.03 13.94 8.51
CA TYR A 91 7.32 14.28 7.93
C TYR A 91 7.34 14.10 6.40
N GLY A 92 8.03 15.01 5.71
CA GLY A 92 8.12 15.03 4.24
C GLY A 92 7.07 15.92 3.55
N ILE A 93 6.04 16.35 4.27
CA ILE A 93 5.07 17.37 3.79
C ILE A 93 5.26 18.66 4.60
N GLU A 94 5.38 18.51 5.92
CA GLU A 94 5.66 19.60 6.85
C GLU A 94 6.97 19.31 7.61
N LEU A 95 7.46 20.32 8.34
CA LEU A 95 8.61 20.12 9.21
C LEU A 95 8.26 19.12 10.31
N ALA A 96 9.09 18.09 10.46
CA ALA A 96 8.94 17.11 11.52
C ALA A 96 9.07 17.82 12.88
N VAL A 97 8.09 17.61 13.76
CA VAL A 97 8.08 18.15 15.13
C VAL A 97 8.84 17.24 16.11
N VAL A 98 9.03 15.98 15.74
CA VAL A 98 9.84 14.98 16.45
C VAL A 98 10.80 14.31 15.48
N ASP A 99 11.85 13.68 16.02
CA ASP A 99 12.81 12.91 15.23
C ASP A 99 12.16 11.61 14.71
N PRO A 100 11.94 11.46 13.39
CA PRO A 100 11.32 10.26 12.81
C PRO A 100 12.13 8.98 13.07
N ALA A 101 13.46 9.07 13.21
CA ALA A 101 14.29 7.90 13.52
C ALA A 101 14.05 7.36 14.95
N VAL A 102 13.49 8.20 15.83
CA VAL A 102 13.21 7.84 17.22
C VAL A 102 11.72 7.51 17.42
N TYR A 103 10.82 8.26 16.79
CA TYR A 103 9.38 8.20 17.02
C TYR A 103 8.58 7.56 15.88
N GLY A 104 9.18 7.34 14.71
CA GLY A 104 8.49 6.83 13.53
C GLY A 104 7.96 5.40 13.68
N TYR A 105 7.10 5.02 12.73
CA TYR A 105 6.46 3.71 12.70
C TYR A 105 7.48 2.56 12.66
N GLY A 106 7.14 1.45 13.34
CA GLY A 106 7.98 0.25 13.37
C GLY A 106 9.19 0.31 14.32
N GLY A 107 9.54 1.51 14.83
CA GLY A 107 10.60 1.68 15.82
C GLY A 107 10.23 1.19 17.22
N ASP A 108 11.20 1.25 18.14
CA ASP A 108 11.06 0.77 19.52
C ASP A 108 9.97 1.50 20.30
N LYS A 109 9.85 2.83 20.12
CA LYS A 109 8.81 3.63 20.76
C LYS A 109 7.43 3.29 20.21
N TRP A 110 7.28 3.12 18.90
CA TRP A 110 6.00 2.72 18.30
C TRP A 110 5.58 1.32 18.78
N ARG A 111 6.52 0.38 18.88
CA ARG A 111 6.27 -0.95 19.47
C ARG A 111 5.78 -0.88 20.92
N GLN A 112 6.28 0.07 21.71
CA GLN A 112 5.74 0.33 23.05
C GLN A 112 4.28 0.81 23.00
N LYS A 113 3.93 1.71 22.07
CA LYS A 113 2.53 2.13 21.85
C LYS A 113 1.64 0.96 21.47
N PHE A 114 2.13 0.09 20.59
CA PHE A 114 1.45 -1.15 20.23
C PHE A 114 1.11 -2.01 21.45
N ASN A 115 2.08 -2.21 22.35
CA ASN A 115 1.85 -2.94 23.60
C ASN A 115 0.79 -2.28 24.50
N THR A 116 0.80 -0.95 24.60
CA THR A 116 -0.22 -0.19 25.34
C THR A 116 -1.61 -0.39 24.76
N MET A 117 -1.75 -0.32 23.43
CA MET A 117 -3.03 -0.50 22.74
C MET A 117 -3.55 -1.94 22.81
N LEU A 118 -2.67 -2.95 22.71
CA LEU A 118 -3.02 -4.35 22.92
C LEU A 118 -3.49 -4.62 24.35
N ARG A 119 -2.83 -4.01 25.34
CA ARG A 119 -3.25 -4.08 26.74
C ARG A 119 -4.65 -3.47 26.91
N ALA A 120 -4.85 -2.27 26.38
CA ALA A 120 -6.16 -1.61 26.43
C ALA A 120 -7.25 -2.44 25.74
N SER A 121 -6.96 -3.05 24.59
CA SER A 121 -7.90 -3.97 23.90
C SER A 121 -8.38 -5.08 24.82
N LYS A 122 -7.44 -5.73 25.52
CA LYS A 122 -7.74 -6.81 26.48
C LYS A 122 -8.51 -6.30 27.70
N ASP A 123 -8.05 -5.22 28.31
CA ASP A 123 -8.59 -4.72 29.59
C ASP A 123 -10.00 -4.13 29.42
N LEU A 124 -10.29 -3.55 28.24
CA LEU A 124 -11.54 -2.84 27.96
C LEU A 124 -12.54 -3.67 27.14
N ASP A 125 -12.17 -4.88 26.71
CA ASP A 125 -12.95 -5.68 25.75
C ASP A 125 -13.29 -4.85 24.50
N LEU A 126 -12.29 -4.15 23.96
CA LEU A 126 -12.42 -3.27 22.80
C LEU A 126 -11.66 -3.88 21.62
N LEU A 127 -12.30 -3.98 20.45
CA LEU A 127 -11.60 -4.37 19.23
C LEU A 127 -10.61 -3.26 18.85
N VAL A 128 -9.32 -3.58 18.81
CA VAL A 128 -8.28 -2.69 18.31
C VAL A 128 -7.67 -3.33 17.08
N ASP A 129 -7.97 -2.75 15.93
CA ASP A 129 -7.42 -3.11 14.63
C ASP A 129 -6.27 -2.16 14.28
N PHE A 130 -5.40 -2.56 13.37
CA PHE A 130 -4.23 -1.78 12.95
C PHE A 130 -4.13 -1.72 11.43
N ALA A 131 -3.87 -0.52 10.91
CA ALA A 131 -3.49 -0.36 9.52
C ALA A 131 -2.20 -1.13 9.22
N LEU A 132 -2.07 -1.60 7.97
CA LEU A 132 -0.92 -2.41 7.52
C LEU A 132 0.41 -1.65 7.57
N GLY A 133 0.35 -0.32 7.53
CA GLY A 133 1.50 0.58 7.56
C GLY A 133 1.10 1.94 8.14
N PRO A 134 2.05 2.89 8.21
CA PRO A 134 1.75 4.25 8.58
C PRO A 134 0.97 4.97 7.47
N THR A 135 0.19 5.95 7.86
CA THR A 135 -0.61 6.80 6.98
C THR A 135 -1.52 5.96 6.05
N GLN A 136 -2.02 6.50 4.95
CA GLN A 136 -3.13 5.93 4.16
C GLN A 136 -2.71 4.76 3.25
N GLY A 137 -1.64 4.02 3.58
CA GLY A 137 -1.05 3.02 2.70
C GLY A 137 -0.39 1.85 3.41
N ALA A 138 0.01 0.86 2.62
CA ALA A 138 0.73 -0.33 3.04
C ALA A 138 2.26 -0.10 3.09
N SER A 139 2.70 1.15 3.26
CA SER A 139 4.12 1.49 3.27
C SER A 139 4.81 0.98 4.53
N ILE A 140 6.12 0.83 4.44
CA ILE A 140 7.01 0.61 5.58
C ILE A 140 8.19 1.57 5.43
N PRO A 141 8.88 1.95 6.52
CA PRO A 141 10.17 2.61 6.40
C PRO A 141 11.12 1.76 5.52
N ILE A 142 11.56 2.32 4.40
CA ILE A 142 12.45 1.64 3.45
C ILE A 142 13.89 1.99 3.80
N LEU A 143 14.69 0.99 4.18
CA LEU A 143 16.14 1.17 4.39
C LEU A 143 16.94 0.97 3.10
N ASP A 144 16.52 0.00 2.28
CA ASP A 144 17.15 -0.33 1.00
C ASP A 144 16.06 -0.47 -0.09
N PRO A 145 16.02 0.44 -1.09
CA PRO A 145 15.01 0.42 -2.15
C PRO A 145 15.13 -0.80 -3.10
N ASP A 146 16.26 -1.51 -3.11
CA ASP A 146 16.46 -2.70 -3.94
C ASP A 146 16.03 -4.01 -3.23
N SER A 147 15.45 -3.90 -2.03
CA SER A 147 14.96 -5.06 -1.28
C SER A 147 13.86 -5.83 -2.02
N PRO A 148 13.84 -7.18 -1.96
CA PRO A 148 12.75 -7.97 -2.52
C PRO A 148 11.38 -7.55 -1.99
N GLY A 149 10.42 -7.33 -2.88
CA GLY A 149 9.06 -6.90 -2.53
C GLY A 149 8.81 -5.39 -2.65
N MET A 150 9.82 -4.59 -2.97
CA MET A 150 9.64 -3.18 -3.33
C MET A 150 8.98 -3.04 -4.71
N ASN A 151 8.15 -2.01 -4.86
CA ASN A 151 7.57 -1.67 -6.15
C ASN A 151 8.65 -1.13 -7.10
N THR A 152 8.63 -1.60 -8.34
CA THR A 152 9.55 -1.14 -9.39
C THR A 152 8.76 -0.54 -10.55
N GLU A 153 9.28 0.49 -11.18
CA GLU A 153 8.74 1.03 -12.43
C GLU A 153 9.66 0.76 -13.62
N LEU A 154 9.09 0.73 -14.82
CA LEU A 154 9.87 0.78 -16.05
C LEU A 154 10.16 2.24 -16.39
N ALA A 155 11.43 2.63 -16.29
CA ALA A 155 11.92 3.90 -16.78
C ALA A 155 12.71 3.70 -18.08
N TYR A 156 12.79 4.74 -18.92
CA TYR A 156 13.44 4.63 -20.22
C TYR A 156 14.27 5.88 -20.59
N GLY A 157 15.40 5.64 -21.24
CA GLY A 157 16.20 6.66 -21.92
C GLY A 157 15.94 6.60 -23.42
N THR A 158 16.11 7.71 -24.13
CA THR A 158 15.90 7.75 -25.58
C THR A 158 17.07 8.40 -26.31
N VAL A 159 17.36 7.87 -27.50
CA VAL A 159 18.23 8.50 -28.50
C VAL A 159 17.47 8.56 -29.81
N ASN A 160 17.43 9.73 -30.44
CA ASN A 160 16.82 9.92 -31.74
C ASN A 160 17.87 9.74 -32.84
N LEU A 161 17.58 8.90 -33.82
CA LEU A 161 18.43 8.65 -34.98
C LEU A 161 17.69 9.05 -36.26
N SER A 162 18.39 9.76 -37.14
CA SER A 162 17.97 10.01 -38.51
C SER A 162 18.24 8.79 -39.39
N SER A 163 17.56 8.71 -40.54
CA SER A 163 17.77 7.62 -41.50
C SER A 163 19.24 7.49 -41.90
N GLY A 164 19.77 6.27 -41.83
CA GLY A 164 21.17 5.97 -42.16
C GLY A 164 22.17 6.24 -41.04
N GLN A 165 21.73 6.80 -39.89
CA GLN A 165 22.60 6.93 -38.72
C GLN A 165 22.70 5.61 -37.95
N VAL A 166 23.89 5.39 -37.38
CA VAL A 166 24.19 4.26 -36.50
C VAL A 166 24.46 4.82 -35.10
N PHE A 167 23.93 4.15 -34.09
CA PHE A 167 24.26 4.44 -32.69
C PHE A 167 25.41 3.54 -32.23
N SER A 168 26.42 4.15 -31.61
CA SER A 168 27.54 3.46 -30.98
C SER A 168 27.89 4.20 -29.70
N GLY A 169 27.87 3.50 -28.57
CA GLY A 169 28.10 4.07 -27.25
C GLY A 169 27.19 3.46 -26.19
N ASP A 170 27.23 4.04 -25.00
CA ASP A 170 26.42 3.58 -23.86
C ASP A 170 24.95 3.95 -24.05
N ILE A 171 24.05 3.03 -23.69
CA ILE A 171 22.61 3.24 -23.79
C ILE A 171 22.22 4.44 -22.90
N PRO A 172 21.41 5.40 -23.40
CA PRO A 172 20.97 6.53 -22.60
C PRO A 172 20.32 6.07 -21.29
N ALA A 173 20.77 6.64 -20.18
CA ALA A 173 20.16 6.40 -18.87
C ALA A 173 18.67 6.83 -18.87
N PRO A 174 17.83 6.20 -18.04
CA PRO A 174 16.44 6.60 -17.91
C PRO A 174 16.29 8.05 -17.44
N GLY A 175 15.35 8.78 -18.03
CA GLY A 175 14.98 10.13 -17.59
C GLY A 175 13.76 10.12 -16.68
N ARG A 176 13.60 11.19 -15.87
CA ARG A 176 12.44 11.40 -14.97
C ARG A 176 12.21 10.28 -13.95
N THR A 177 13.28 9.81 -13.33
CA THR A 177 13.25 8.72 -12.33
C THR A 177 13.07 9.21 -10.89
N ASN A 178 12.62 10.46 -10.71
CA ASN A 178 12.31 10.97 -9.38
C ASN A 178 11.03 10.28 -8.90
N ALA A 179 11.08 9.64 -7.73
CA ALA A 179 9.90 9.07 -7.11
C ALA A 179 8.91 10.21 -6.80
N GLY A 180 7.86 10.33 -7.62
CA GLY A 180 6.86 11.37 -7.45
C GLY A 180 5.90 11.02 -6.32
N TYR A 181 5.65 11.97 -5.41
CA TYR A 181 4.45 11.94 -4.59
C TYR A 181 3.26 12.27 -5.50
N ALA A 182 2.25 11.39 -5.57
CA ALA A 182 1.14 11.49 -6.53
C ALA A 182 0.37 12.84 -6.48
N ASN A 183 0.53 13.63 -5.41
CA ASN A 183 -0.25 14.85 -5.17
C ASN A 183 0.59 16.12 -4.93
N LYS A 184 1.93 16.06 -5.01
CA LYS A 184 2.76 17.28 -4.87
C LYS A 184 4.09 17.16 -5.64
N PRO A 185 4.36 18.05 -6.61
CA PRO A 185 5.61 18.02 -7.39
C PRO A 185 6.87 18.44 -6.60
N ASP A 186 6.72 18.87 -5.34
CA ASP A 186 7.80 19.45 -4.53
C ASP A 186 8.37 18.48 -3.48
N PHE A 187 7.99 17.20 -3.51
CA PHE A 187 8.63 16.18 -2.67
C PHE A 187 9.82 15.58 -3.41
N ASP A 188 11.01 16.03 -3.06
CA ASP A 188 12.25 15.36 -3.44
C ASP A 188 12.59 14.32 -2.39
N ALA A 189 12.52 13.04 -2.77
CA ALA A 189 12.91 11.96 -1.87
C ALA A 189 14.38 12.16 -1.42
N PRO A 190 14.69 12.07 -0.12
CA PRO A 190 16.03 12.38 0.40
C PRO A 190 17.11 11.37 -0.03
N PHE A 191 16.73 10.27 -0.69
CA PHE A 191 17.64 9.24 -1.18
C PHE A 191 17.22 8.71 -2.55
N THR A 192 18.17 8.69 -3.50
CA THR A 192 18.06 8.05 -4.82
C THR A 192 19.17 7.01 -4.98
N ASN A 193 19.09 5.92 -4.22
CA ASN A 193 20.09 4.84 -4.21
C ASN A 193 19.51 3.49 -4.67
N TYR A 194 18.62 3.51 -5.66
CA TYR A 194 18.10 2.30 -6.30
C TYR A 194 18.98 1.88 -7.47
N THR A 195 19.02 0.58 -7.76
CA THR A 195 19.80 0.02 -8.86
C THR A 195 18.96 -0.05 -10.12
N ASN A 196 19.38 0.68 -11.17
CA ASN A 196 18.80 0.51 -12.50
C ASN A 196 19.20 -0.84 -13.09
N LYS A 197 18.23 -1.71 -13.32
CA LYS A 197 18.43 -2.98 -14.03
C LYS A 197 18.06 -2.84 -15.49
N PHE A 198 19.03 -3.06 -16.38
CA PHE A 198 18.74 -3.11 -17.82
C PHE A 198 17.80 -4.28 -18.12
N VAL A 199 16.67 -3.98 -18.77
CA VAL A 199 15.67 -4.99 -19.17
C VAL A 199 15.76 -5.27 -20.67
N ALA A 200 15.72 -4.23 -21.50
CA ALA A 200 15.77 -4.35 -22.95
C ALA A 200 16.14 -3.01 -23.61
N ALA A 201 16.59 -3.09 -24.86
CA ALA A 201 16.65 -1.95 -25.77
C ALA A 201 15.80 -2.23 -27.02
N VAL A 202 15.05 -1.22 -27.46
CA VAL A 202 14.09 -1.35 -28.57
C VAL A 202 14.41 -0.29 -29.61
N VAL A 203 14.40 -0.68 -30.88
CA VAL A 203 14.49 0.27 -31.99
C VAL A 203 13.11 0.35 -32.64
N ALA A 204 12.51 1.53 -32.56
CA ALA A 204 11.25 1.83 -33.21
C ALA A 204 11.49 2.79 -34.38
N ARG A 205 10.94 2.47 -35.55
CA ARG A 205 10.99 3.34 -36.73
C ARG A 205 9.62 3.99 -36.91
N LYS A 206 9.58 5.32 -36.81
CA LYS A 206 8.39 6.08 -37.22
C LYS A 206 8.28 6.07 -38.74
N SER A 207 7.33 5.32 -39.28
CA SER A 207 6.98 5.35 -40.72
C SER A 207 5.83 6.34 -40.96
N LYS A 208 5.58 6.72 -42.22
CA LYS A 208 4.38 7.52 -42.59
C LYS A 208 3.07 6.71 -42.50
N GLY A 209 3.15 5.40 -42.21
CA GLY A 209 2.02 4.48 -41.96
C GLY A 209 2.13 3.81 -40.59
N LEU A 210 1.50 2.63 -40.39
CA LEU A 210 1.52 1.86 -39.13
C LEU A 210 2.94 1.71 -38.53
N CYS A 211 3.02 1.74 -37.21
CA CYS A 211 4.28 1.76 -36.44
C CYS A 211 4.86 0.34 -36.35
N ASP A 212 6.02 0.10 -36.97
CA ASP A 212 6.74 -1.17 -36.84
C ASP A 212 7.71 -1.11 -35.65
N ILE A 213 7.55 -2.03 -34.69
CA ILE A 213 8.40 -2.14 -33.49
C ILE A 213 9.31 -3.36 -33.64
N TYR A 214 10.62 -3.16 -33.56
CA TYR A 214 11.62 -4.23 -33.58
C TYR A 214 12.23 -4.40 -32.18
N LEU A 215 12.02 -5.56 -31.57
CA LEU A 215 12.68 -5.97 -30.32
C LEU A 215 14.10 -6.46 -30.65
N LEU A 216 15.12 -5.83 -30.07
CA LEU A 216 16.49 -6.34 -30.13
C LEU A 216 16.72 -7.25 -28.92
N GLY A 217 16.94 -8.54 -29.17
CA GLY A 217 17.43 -9.46 -28.14
C GLY A 217 18.94 -9.29 -27.97
N PHE A 218 19.38 -9.17 -26.72
CA PHE A 218 20.80 -9.21 -26.32
C PHE A 218 21.02 -10.40 -25.40
#